data_AF-A0A1G4A727-F1
#
_entry.id   AF-A0A1G4A727-F1
#
_cell.length_a   1.000
_cell.length_b   1.000
_cell.length_c   1.000
_cell.angle_alpha   90.00
_cell.angle_beta   90.00
_cell.angle_gamma   90.00
#
_symmetry.space_group_name_H-M   'P 1'
#
loop_
_entity.id
_entity.type
_entity.pdbx_description
1 polymer ?
#
loop_
_entity_poly.entity_id
_entity_poly.type
_entity_poly.pdbx_seq_one_letter_code
_entity_poly.pdbx_strand_id
1 'polypeptide(L)'
;MKLEQPIWPRFLPSGWVMAFATLGPLGRLRRAPGTWGSLAGLLYFTVFFHPFGFMKGSVFWTLLFSLPGLYLAMAMCGEAEFRLGRRDPGEVVLDEFAAMPLCYLAWPALLRVWPPWAIFVAGFLAFRLYDIV
;
A
#
# COMPACT_ATOMS: atom_id res chain seq x y z
N MET A 1 -16.72 -2.05 -19.65
CA MET A 1 -16.80 -3.08 -18.58
C MET A 1 -16.95 -2.35 -17.26
N LYS A 2 -17.99 -2.63 -16.46
CA LYS A 2 -18.05 -2.18 -15.06
C LYS A 2 -17.23 -3.19 -14.25
N LEU A 3 -16.14 -2.74 -13.63
CA LEU A 3 -15.40 -3.59 -12.69
C LEU A 3 -16.22 -3.66 -11.41
N GLU A 4 -16.73 -4.84 -11.09
CA GLU A 4 -17.48 -5.08 -9.85
C GLU A 4 -16.51 -5.35 -8.70
N GLN A 5 -16.80 -4.80 -7.52
CA GLN A 5 -15.99 -5.06 -6.34
C GLN A 5 -16.05 -6.54 -5.93
N PRO A 6 -14.96 -7.10 -5.38
CA PRO A 6 -14.98 -8.47 -4.87
C PRO A 6 -16.05 -8.64 -3.79
N ILE A 7 -16.90 -9.66 -3.91
CA ILE A 7 -18.04 -9.88 -3.01
C ILE A 7 -17.63 -10.66 -1.76
N TRP A 8 -16.55 -11.45 -1.83
CA TRP A 8 -16.12 -12.34 -0.75
C TRP A 8 -15.82 -11.65 0.61
N PRO A 9 -15.35 -10.38 0.71
CA PRO A 9 -15.11 -9.73 2.00
C PRO A 9 -16.38 -9.54 2.82
N ARG A 10 -17.57 -9.56 2.19
CA ARG A 10 -18.87 -9.48 2.87
C ARG A 10 -19.08 -10.60 3.89
N PHE A 11 -18.47 -11.76 3.67
CA PHE A 11 -18.56 -12.90 4.58
C PHE A 11 -17.63 -12.77 5.79
N LEU A 12 -16.71 -11.78 5.81
CA LEU A 12 -15.84 -11.53 6.95
C LEU A 12 -16.55 -10.66 8.01
N PRO A 13 -16.30 -10.91 9.32
CA PRO A 13 -16.81 -10.05 10.38
C PRO A 13 -16.26 -8.62 10.27
N SER A 14 -17.05 -7.62 10.65
CA SER A 14 -16.67 -6.20 10.50
C SER A 14 -15.38 -5.83 11.22
N GLY A 15 -15.12 -6.44 12.39
CA GLY A 15 -13.86 -6.23 13.09
C GLY A 15 -12.63 -6.59 12.25
N TRP A 16 -12.69 -7.68 11.48
CA TRP A 16 -11.58 -8.11 10.62
C TRP A 16 -11.40 -7.19 9.42
N VAL A 17 -12.49 -6.89 8.71
CA VAL A 17 -12.44 -5.97 7.56
C VAL A 17 -11.84 -4.64 7.96
N MET A 18 -12.35 -4.06 9.05
CA MET A 18 -11.84 -2.78 9.55
C MET A 18 -10.40 -2.89 10.05
N ALA A 19 -10.02 -3.98 10.75
CA ALA A 19 -8.64 -4.15 11.21
C ALA A 19 -7.63 -4.21 10.05
N PHE A 20 -7.96 -4.90 8.95
CA PHE A 20 -7.11 -4.92 7.76
C PHE A 20 -7.11 -3.57 7.04
N ALA A 21 -8.28 -3.02 6.74
CA ALA A 21 -8.43 -1.76 6.02
C ALA A 21 -7.72 -0.58 6.72
N THR A 22 -7.73 -0.55 8.06
CA THR A 22 -7.07 0.49 8.86
C THR A 22 -5.64 0.15 9.28
N LEU A 23 -5.10 -1.01 8.89
CA LEU A 23 -3.83 -1.55 9.40
C LEU A 23 -3.77 -1.52 10.95
N GLY A 24 -4.89 -1.86 11.57
CA GLY A 24 -5.07 -1.84 13.02
C GLY A 24 -5.05 -0.42 13.60
N PRO A 25 -4.07 -0.06 14.44
CA PRO A 25 -4.04 1.26 15.08
C PRO A 25 -3.64 2.39 14.13
N LEU A 26 -2.96 2.11 13.01
CA LEU A 26 -2.34 3.13 12.15
C LEU A 26 -3.36 4.05 11.51
N GLY A 27 -4.41 3.50 10.91
CA GLY A 27 -5.53 4.26 10.34
C GLY A 27 -6.37 4.99 11.39
N ARG A 28 -6.26 4.60 12.67
CA ARG A 28 -6.94 5.26 13.80
C ARG A 28 -6.13 6.39 14.45
N LEU A 29 -4.91 6.65 13.97
CA LEU A 29 -4.09 7.75 14.48
C LEU A 29 -4.71 9.10 14.07
N ARG A 30 -4.81 10.02 15.04
CA ARG A 30 -5.51 11.32 14.88
C ARG A 30 -4.93 12.26 13.84
N ARG A 31 -3.69 12.05 13.36
CA ARG A 31 -2.99 12.98 12.45
C ARG A 31 -2.44 12.22 11.24
N ALA A 32 -2.90 12.62 10.06
CA ALA A 32 -2.46 12.12 8.75
C ALA A 32 -2.37 10.58 8.68
N PRO A 33 -3.47 9.85 8.92
CA PRO A 33 -3.51 8.38 8.89
C PRO A 33 -2.88 7.80 7.61
N GLY A 34 -3.16 8.37 6.43
CA GLY A 34 -2.54 7.94 5.16
C GLY A 34 -1.01 8.04 5.16
N THR A 35 -0.41 9.03 5.85
CA THR A 35 1.05 9.11 6.01
C THR A 35 1.60 7.94 6.82
N TRP A 36 0.89 7.51 7.87
CA TRP A 36 1.26 6.33 8.65
C TRP A 36 1.09 5.03 7.85
N GLY A 37 0.05 4.94 7.02
CA GLY A 37 -0.14 3.85 6.05
C GLY A 37 1.01 3.76 5.05
N SER A 38 1.35 4.86 4.39
CA SER A 38 2.49 4.92 3.46
C SER A 38 3.83 4.63 4.14
N LEU A 39 4.03 5.09 5.39
CA LEU A 39 5.27 4.83 6.13
C LEU A 39 5.39 3.35 6.49
N ALA A 40 4.29 2.74 6.91
CA ALA A 40 4.22 1.29 7.12
C ALA A 40 4.45 0.52 5.81
N GLY A 41 3.95 1.02 4.68
CA GLY A 41 4.18 0.43 3.36
C GLY A 41 5.64 0.55 2.91
N LEU A 42 6.33 1.65 3.22
CA LEU A 42 7.77 1.80 3.00
C LEU A 42 8.57 0.80 3.84
N LEU A 43 8.20 0.62 5.12
CA LEU A 43 8.81 -0.39 5.97
C LEU A 43 8.56 -1.80 5.43
N TYR A 44 7.34 -2.09 5.00
CA TYR A 44 6.96 -3.36 4.37
C TYR A 44 7.80 -3.64 3.11
N PHE A 45 7.93 -2.66 2.22
CA PHE A 45 8.82 -2.74 1.07
C PHE A 45 10.28 -3.03 1.50
N THR A 46 10.78 -2.30 2.48
CA THR A 46 12.18 -2.42 2.94
C THR A 46 12.48 -3.79 3.53
N VAL A 47 11.54 -4.38 4.28
CA VAL A 47 11.73 -5.69 4.92
C VAL A 47 11.54 -6.83 3.91
N PHE A 48 10.50 -6.77 3.06
CA PHE A 48 10.08 -7.91 2.26
C PHE A 48 10.51 -7.86 0.79
N PHE A 49 10.70 -6.66 0.21
CA PHE A 49 10.94 -6.49 -1.23
C PHE A 49 12.35 -6.04 -1.58
N HIS A 50 12.98 -5.26 -0.71
CA HIS A 50 14.37 -4.82 -0.88
C HIS A 50 15.34 -5.99 -1.18
N PRO A 51 15.26 -7.17 -0.54
CA PRO A 51 16.13 -8.30 -0.89
C PRO A 51 15.98 -8.78 -2.34
N PHE A 52 14.78 -8.72 -2.92
CA PHE A 52 14.53 -9.11 -4.31
C PHE A 52 15.13 -8.11 -5.32
N GLY A 53 15.41 -6.88 -4.90
CA GLY A 53 15.99 -5.84 -5.76
C GLY A 53 17.34 -6.21 -6.37
N PHE A 54 18.12 -7.06 -5.69
CA PHE A 54 19.43 -7.52 -6.15
C PHE A 54 19.37 -8.81 -6.99
N MET A 55 18.20 -9.44 -7.09
CA MET A 55 18.02 -10.65 -7.88
C MET A 55 17.73 -10.34 -9.35
N LYS A 56 18.12 -11.24 -10.26
CA LYS A 56 17.70 -11.15 -11.66
C LYS A 56 16.17 -11.23 -11.72
N GLY A 57 15.55 -10.29 -12.46
CA GLY A 57 14.10 -10.19 -12.53
C GLY A 57 13.46 -9.54 -11.30
N SER A 58 14.17 -8.65 -10.58
CA SER A 58 13.66 -7.94 -9.39
C SER A 58 12.25 -7.32 -9.58
N VAL A 59 11.99 -6.73 -10.75
CA VAL A 59 10.67 -6.19 -11.11
C VAL A 59 9.61 -7.28 -11.13
N PHE A 60 9.91 -8.44 -11.75
CA PHE A 60 8.99 -9.57 -11.82
C PHE A 60 8.62 -10.08 -10.42
N TRP A 61 9.61 -10.27 -9.54
CA TRP A 61 9.36 -10.72 -8.17
C TRP A 61 8.55 -9.70 -7.37
N THR A 62 8.87 -8.41 -7.51
CA THR A 62 8.13 -7.34 -6.82
C THR A 62 6.68 -7.32 -7.27
N LEU A 63 6.41 -7.43 -8.57
CA LEU A 63 5.04 -7.50 -9.08
C LEU A 63 4.32 -8.77 -8.62
N LEU A 64 4.97 -9.94 -8.73
CA LEU A 64 4.39 -11.23 -8.35
C LEU A 64 3.89 -11.23 -6.91
N PHE A 65 4.65 -10.65 -5.97
CA PHE A 65 4.26 -10.57 -4.57
C PHE A 65 3.36 -9.37 -4.22
N SER A 66 3.39 -8.29 -5.02
CA SER A 66 2.53 -7.12 -4.79
C SER A 66 1.10 -7.35 -5.29
N LEU A 67 0.90 -8.07 -6.41
CA LEU A 67 -0.42 -8.26 -7.03
C LEU A 67 -1.48 -8.86 -6.08
N PRO A 68 -1.18 -9.92 -5.28
CA PRO A 68 -2.14 -10.42 -4.30
C PRO A 68 -2.47 -9.39 -3.21
N GLY A 69 -1.46 -8.61 -2.78
CA GLY A 69 -1.64 -7.55 -1.79
C GLY A 69 -2.55 -6.42 -2.30
N LEU A 70 -2.37 -6.01 -3.56
CA LEU A 70 -3.23 -5.00 -4.21
C LEU A 70 -4.66 -5.50 -4.38
N TYR A 71 -4.84 -6.77 -4.77
CA TYR A 71 -6.16 -7.38 -4.86
C TYR A 71 -6.86 -7.40 -3.50
N LEU A 72 -6.12 -7.80 -2.45
CA LEU A 72 -6.63 -7.79 -1.08
C LEU A 72 -6.98 -6.38 -0.62
N ALA A 73 -6.12 -5.39 -0.89
CA ALA A 73 -6.37 -3.99 -0.56
C ALA A 73 -7.65 -3.49 -1.22
N MET A 74 -7.81 -3.68 -2.53
CA MET A 74 -9.03 -3.31 -3.25
C MET A 74 -10.29 -3.94 -2.65
N ALA A 75 -10.23 -5.24 -2.30
CA ALA A 75 -11.34 -5.96 -1.72
C ALA A 75 -11.73 -5.43 -0.33
N MET A 76 -10.74 -5.22 0.54
CA MET A 76 -10.95 -4.81 1.93
C MET A 76 -11.28 -3.33 2.06
N CYS A 77 -10.62 -2.46 1.28
CA CYS A 77 -10.94 -1.03 1.24
C CYS A 77 -12.36 -0.80 0.72
N GLY A 78 -12.74 -1.41 -0.42
CA GLY A 78 -14.09 -1.26 -0.96
C GLY A 78 -15.19 -1.73 -0.01
N GLU A 79 -14.98 -2.85 0.68
CA GLU A 79 -15.91 -3.33 1.70
C GLU A 79 -15.93 -2.42 2.94
N ALA A 80 -14.79 -1.87 3.35
CA ALA A 80 -14.72 -0.92 4.46
C ALA A 80 -15.46 0.39 4.15
N GLU A 81 -15.32 0.94 2.93
CA GLU A 81 -16.10 2.10 2.47
C GLU A 81 -17.60 1.83 2.55
N PHE A 82 -18.04 0.65 2.09
CA PHE A 82 -19.44 0.25 2.15
C PHE A 82 -19.96 0.15 3.59
N ARG A 83 -19.18 -0.46 4.50
CA ARG A 83 -19.57 -0.61 5.92
C ARG A 83 -19.54 0.71 6.69
N LEU A 84 -18.64 1.62 6.33
CA LEU A 84 -18.56 2.95 6.93
C LEU A 84 -19.62 3.92 6.36
N GLY A 85 -20.18 3.60 5.20
CA GLY A 85 -21.14 4.47 4.50
C GLY A 85 -20.51 5.79 4.05
N ARG A 86 -19.19 5.83 3.88
CA ARG A 86 -18.40 7.00 3.47
C ARG A 86 -17.51 6.60 2.31
N ARG A 87 -17.44 7.46 1.30
CA ARG A 87 -16.49 7.32 0.21
C ARG A 87 -15.13 7.82 0.68
N ASP A 88 -14.08 7.04 0.43
CA ASP A 88 -12.70 7.35 0.78
C ASP A 88 -12.49 7.83 2.24
N PRO A 89 -12.81 6.99 3.25
CA PRO A 89 -12.60 7.34 4.65
C PRO A 89 -11.11 7.37 4.94
N GLY A 90 -10.57 8.50 5.39
CA GLY A 90 -9.13 8.62 5.67
C GLY A 90 -8.56 7.65 6.73
N GLU A 91 -9.39 6.90 7.46
CA GLU A 91 -8.94 5.83 8.36
C GLU A 91 -8.63 4.51 7.64
N VAL A 92 -9.12 4.32 6.40
CA VAL A 92 -8.77 3.23 5.50
C VAL A 92 -7.45 3.60 4.85
N VAL A 93 -6.38 2.86 5.17
CA VAL A 93 -5.00 3.20 4.78
C VAL A 93 -4.24 2.03 4.13
N LEU A 94 -4.96 0.96 3.82
CA LEU A 94 -4.40 -0.30 3.33
C LEU A 94 -3.98 -0.19 1.85
N ASP A 95 -4.65 0.65 1.08
CA ASP A 95 -4.34 0.95 -0.31
C ASP A 95 -3.03 1.74 -0.46
N GLU A 96 -2.75 2.74 0.38
CA GLU A 96 -1.45 3.42 0.36
C GLU A 96 -0.35 2.46 0.78
N PHE A 97 -0.57 1.62 1.80
CA PHE A 97 0.37 0.60 2.22
C PHE A 97 0.70 -0.39 1.10
N ALA A 98 -0.33 -0.91 0.42
CA ALA A 98 -0.18 -1.91 -0.63
C ALA A 98 0.43 -1.34 -1.92
N ALA A 99 0.27 -0.04 -2.18
CA ALA A 99 0.85 0.65 -3.32
C ALA A 99 2.36 0.90 -3.16
N MET A 100 2.87 1.07 -1.93
CA MET A 100 4.26 1.47 -1.68
C MET A 100 5.32 0.62 -2.42
N PRO A 101 5.26 -0.73 -2.47
CA PRO A 101 6.25 -1.51 -3.21
C PRO A 101 6.33 -1.16 -4.71
N LEU A 102 5.23 -0.73 -5.32
CA LEU A 102 5.18 -0.36 -6.74
C LEU A 102 5.94 0.94 -7.01
N CYS A 103 5.98 1.87 -6.07
CA CYS A 103 6.73 3.12 -6.17
C CYS A 103 8.24 2.88 -6.33
N TYR A 104 8.72 1.69 -5.97
CA TYR A 104 10.14 1.35 -5.96
C TYR A 104 10.52 0.32 -7.02
N LEU A 105 9.70 -0.04 -8.01
CA LEU A 105 10.04 -1.09 -9.00
C LEU A 105 11.42 -0.93 -9.65
N ALA A 106 11.87 0.30 -9.90
CA ALA A 106 13.16 0.60 -10.55
C ALA A 106 14.28 1.00 -9.57
N TRP A 107 14.06 0.91 -8.25
CA TRP A 107 15.00 1.39 -7.23
C TRP A 107 16.45 0.88 -7.38
N PRO A 108 16.73 -0.38 -7.78
CA PRO A 108 18.11 -0.86 -7.87
C PRO A 108 18.89 -0.19 -9.01
N ALA A 109 18.19 0.19 -10.09
CA ALA A 109 18.81 0.90 -11.21
C ALA A 109 19.23 2.33 -10.83
N LEU A 110 18.48 2.95 -9.92
CA LEU A 110 18.73 4.31 -9.43
C LEU A 110 19.94 4.40 -8.49
N LEU A 111 20.37 3.28 -7.90
CA LEU A 111 21.55 3.22 -7.02
C LEU A 111 22.85 3.63 -7.70
N ARG A 112 22.89 3.62 -9.05
CA ARG A 112 24.06 4.09 -9.81
C ARG A 112 24.21 5.62 -9.82
N VAL A 113 23.13 6.33 -9.51
CA VAL A 113 23.05 7.80 -9.63
C VAL A 113 22.81 8.46 -8.28
N TRP A 114 22.05 7.81 -7.39
CA TRP A 114 21.63 8.38 -6.11
C TRP A 114 21.89 7.41 -4.94
N PRO A 115 22.17 7.92 -3.74
CA PRO A 115 22.29 7.08 -2.55
C PRO A 115 20.93 6.47 -2.16
N PRO A 116 20.90 5.27 -1.52
CA PRO A 116 19.67 4.56 -1.19
C PRO A 116 18.63 5.40 -0.43
N TRP A 117 19.07 6.16 0.57
CA TRP A 117 18.18 6.98 1.40
C TRP A 117 17.45 8.06 0.57
N ALA A 118 18.11 8.63 -0.43
CA ALA A 118 17.53 9.67 -1.27
C ALA A 118 16.45 9.09 -2.18
N ILE A 119 16.67 7.88 -2.71
CA ILE A 119 15.68 7.16 -3.53
C ILE A 119 14.43 6.85 -2.70
N PHE A 120 14.60 6.41 -1.45
CA PHE A 120 13.48 6.03 -0.57
C PHE A 120 12.69 7.25 -0.13
N VAL A 121 13.38 8.33 0.27
CA VAL A 121 12.72 9.59 0.62
C VAL A 121 12.01 10.18 -0.60
N ALA A 122 12.64 10.19 -1.78
CA ALA A 122 12.04 10.73 -3.00
C ALA A 122 10.81 9.92 -3.42
N GLY A 123 10.87 8.59 -3.39
CA GLY A 123 9.73 7.73 -3.72
C GLY A 123 8.56 7.93 -2.76
N PHE A 124 8.83 8.02 -1.46
CA PHE A 124 7.82 8.28 -0.44
C PHE A 124 7.17 9.66 -0.63
N LEU A 125 7.98 10.71 -0.81
CA LEU A 125 7.46 12.07 -1.01
C LEU A 125 6.70 12.20 -2.32
N ALA A 126 7.18 11.58 -3.40
CA ALA A 126 6.47 11.53 -4.68
C ALA A 126 5.12 10.84 -4.54
N PHE A 127 5.08 9.67 -3.87
CA PHE A 127 3.82 8.99 -3.58
C PHE A 127 2.85 9.90 -2.82
N ARG A 128 3.29 10.50 -1.70
CA ARG A 128 2.44 11.39 -0.91
C ARG A 128 2.00 12.64 -1.67
N LEU A 129 2.83 13.16 -2.56
CA LEU A 129 2.47 14.31 -3.40
C LEU A 129 1.32 13.94 -4.35
N TYR A 130 1.41 12.82 -5.06
CA TYR A 130 0.38 12.38 -6.01
C TYR A 130 -0.88 11.81 -5.34
N ASP A 131 -0.76 11.31 -4.11
CA ASP A 131 -1.89 10.81 -3.32
C ASP A 131 -2.76 11.94 -2.74
N ILE A 132 -2.16 13.11 -2.46
CA ILE A 132 -2.84 14.25 -1.84
C ILE A 132 -3.38 15.26 -2.88
N VAL A 133 -2.71 15.39 -4.03
CA VAL A 133 -3.00 16.39 -5.08
C VAL A 133 -3.96 15.84 -6.13
#